data_AF-G0EQE0-F1
#
_entry.id   AF-G0EQE0-F1
#
_cell.length_a   1.000
_cell.length_b   1.000
_cell.length_c   1.000
_cell.angle_alpha   90.00
_cell.angle_beta   90.00
_cell.angle_gamma   90.00
#
_symmetry.space_group_name_H-M   'P 1'
#
loop_
_entity.id
_entity.type
_entity.pdbx_description
1 polymer ?
#
loop_
_entity_poly.entity_id
_entity_poly.type
_entity_poly.pdbx_seq_one_letter_code
_entity_poly.pdbx_strand_id
1 'polypeptide(L)'
;MEGINFFLYTNKYNEIYKYLFDNNNEVSDEDADEDEIKKFHKLYTDIYKTNISKYLKSLFELLCVVYYDKYGEKDLFKFALYCDYLIGNYRILKARISKETIIKILKFDIEEKETDNLLDIIQMSFESDEIIKFIDKITPKIKENIDIKKSGVISKYIISYSNFIKDKGIDINITWMKDKKRINYKMDKLKDRKNSILKIISKGQ
;
A
#
# COMPACT_ATOMS: atom_id res chain seq x y z
N MET A 1 -33.45 -19.26 -2.50
CA MET A 1 -32.20 -19.49 -3.28
C MET A 1 -31.18 -18.35 -3.13
N GLU A 2 -31.37 -17.37 -2.25
CA GLU A 2 -30.43 -16.23 -2.07
C GLU A 2 -29.16 -16.59 -1.28
N GLY A 3 -29.20 -17.61 -0.43
CA GLY A 3 -28.07 -18.00 0.42
C GLY A 3 -26.93 -18.73 -0.30
N ILE A 4 -27.21 -19.47 -1.38
CA ILE A 4 -26.19 -20.24 -2.12
C ILE A 4 -25.25 -19.29 -2.86
N ASN A 5 -25.80 -18.26 -3.51
CA ASN A 5 -25.00 -17.26 -4.21
C ASN A 5 -24.11 -16.49 -3.23
N PHE A 6 -24.66 -16.02 -2.10
CA PHE A 6 -23.87 -15.36 -1.06
C PHE A 6 -22.70 -16.23 -0.57
N PHE A 7 -22.94 -17.51 -0.32
CA PHE A 7 -21.91 -18.44 0.15
C PHE A 7 -20.78 -18.65 -0.88
N LEU A 8 -21.15 -18.81 -2.16
CA LEU A 8 -20.17 -18.91 -3.25
C LEU A 8 -19.33 -17.64 -3.38
N TYR A 9 -19.94 -16.46 -3.25
CA TYR A 9 -19.20 -15.20 -3.22
C TYR A 9 -18.25 -15.14 -2.03
N THR A 10 -18.72 -15.42 -0.80
CA THR A 10 -17.83 -15.36 0.39
C THR A 10 -16.68 -16.36 0.31
N ASN A 11 -16.90 -17.55 -0.27
CA ASN A 11 -15.84 -18.54 -0.46
C ASN A 11 -14.80 -18.07 -1.46
N LYS A 12 -15.22 -17.51 -2.60
CA LYS A 12 -14.30 -16.94 -3.60
C LYS A 12 -13.38 -15.90 -2.98
N TYR A 13 -13.95 -14.92 -2.27
CA TYR A 13 -13.15 -13.85 -1.64
C TYR A 13 -12.25 -14.39 -0.52
N ASN A 14 -12.68 -15.41 0.21
CA ASN A 14 -11.84 -16.08 1.21
C ASN A 14 -10.67 -16.85 0.57
N GLU A 15 -10.89 -17.53 -0.56
CA GLU A 15 -9.84 -18.21 -1.31
C GLU A 15 -8.81 -17.23 -1.85
N ILE A 16 -9.26 -16.12 -2.46
CA ILE A 16 -8.36 -15.04 -2.90
C ILE A 16 -7.57 -14.49 -1.72
N TYR A 17 -8.23 -14.20 -0.60
CA TYR A 17 -7.56 -13.70 0.60
C TYR A 17 -6.47 -14.66 1.08
N LYS A 18 -6.76 -15.95 1.17
CA LYS A 18 -5.77 -16.96 1.58
C LYS A 18 -4.63 -17.04 0.58
N TYR A 19 -4.93 -17.04 -0.72
CA TYR A 19 -3.91 -17.06 -1.77
C TYR A 19 -2.92 -15.90 -1.64
N LEU A 20 -3.43 -14.69 -1.41
CA LEU A 20 -2.64 -13.47 -1.31
C LEU A 20 -1.90 -13.29 0.04
N PHE A 21 -2.43 -13.82 1.15
CA PHE A 21 -1.97 -13.43 2.48
C PHE A 21 -1.58 -14.58 3.41
N ASP A 22 -1.90 -15.84 3.10
CA ASP A 22 -1.43 -16.98 3.87
C ASP A 22 -0.03 -17.40 3.41
N ASN A 23 0.91 -17.41 4.36
CA ASN A 23 2.35 -17.62 4.12
C ASN A 23 2.74 -19.06 3.72
N ASN A 24 1.81 -19.88 3.24
CA ASN A 24 2.10 -21.27 2.84
C ASN A 24 2.63 -21.36 1.41
N ASN A 25 2.61 -20.26 0.66
CA ASN A 25 3.25 -20.15 -0.64
C ASN A 25 4.73 -19.80 -0.44
N GLU A 26 5.51 -20.72 0.13
CA GLU A 26 6.97 -20.67 0.09
C GLU A 26 7.38 -20.82 -1.37
N VAL A 27 7.49 -19.70 -2.07
CA VAL A 27 8.02 -19.70 -3.42
C VAL A 27 9.53 -19.63 -3.32
N SER A 28 10.20 -20.66 -3.84
CA SER A 28 11.66 -20.81 -3.81
C SER A 28 12.36 -19.55 -4.35
N ASP A 29 13.45 -19.18 -3.67
CA ASP A 29 14.26 -17.98 -3.92
C ASP A 29 14.99 -17.97 -5.27
N GLU A 30 14.84 -19.02 -6.09
CA GLU A 30 15.65 -19.23 -7.30
C GLU A 30 15.26 -18.30 -8.47
N ASP A 31 14.04 -17.71 -8.44
CA ASP A 31 13.54 -16.79 -9.49
C ASP A 31 12.87 -15.53 -8.89
N ALA A 32 13.48 -14.92 -7.87
CA ALA A 32 12.85 -13.89 -7.03
C ALA A 32 12.47 -12.58 -7.74
N ASP A 33 13.00 -12.30 -8.94
CA ASP A 33 12.84 -11.02 -9.63
C ASP A 33 11.80 -11.02 -10.77
N GLU A 34 11.24 -12.16 -11.18
CA GLU A 34 10.27 -12.20 -12.28
C GLU A 34 8.81 -12.37 -11.82
N ASP A 35 8.57 -12.99 -10.66
CA ASP A 35 7.21 -13.34 -10.22
C ASP A 35 6.50 -12.19 -9.46
N GLU A 36 5.40 -11.69 -10.03
CA GLU A 36 4.53 -10.66 -9.45
C GLU A 36 4.01 -11.05 -8.06
N ILE A 37 3.62 -12.31 -7.85
CA ILE A 37 3.06 -12.74 -6.56
C ILE A 37 4.13 -12.77 -5.46
N LYS A 38 5.37 -13.16 -5.80
CA LYS A 38 6.51 -13.10 -4.87
C LYS A 38 6.80 -11.67 -4.45
N LYS A 39 6.86 -10.74 -5.42
CA LYS A 39 7.09 -9.31 -5.15
C LYS A 39 6.01 -8.74 -4.25
N PHE A 40 4.75 -9.10 -4.51
CA PHE A 40 3.61 -8.76 -3.67
C PHE A 40 3.74 -9.30 -2.23
N HIS A 41 4.04 -10.60 -2.07
CA HIS A 41 4.22 -11.21 -0.75
C HIS A 41 5.36 -10.56 0.04
N LYS A 42 6.47 -10.20 -0.62
CA LYS A 42 7.58 -9.50 0.00
C LYS A 42 7.14 -8.13 0.52
N LEU A 43 6.44 -7.34 -0.29
CA LEU A 43 5.87 -6.05 0.13
C LEU A 43 4.94 -6.21 1.35
N TYR A 44 4.00 -7.16 1.29
CA TYR A 44 3.05 -7.40 2.36
C TYR A 44 3.76 -7.82 3.66
N THR A 45 4.74 -8.73 3.56
CA THR A 45 5.50 -9.22 4.70
C THR A 45 6.34 -8.14 5.36
N ASP A 46 7.07 -7.35 4.55
CA ASP A 46 8.00 -6.33 5.05
C ASP A 46 7.28 -5.14 5.69
N ILE A 47 6.11 -4.76 5.15
CA ILE A 47 5.42 -3.53 5.52
C ILE A 47 4.16 -3.77 6.36
N TYR A 48 3.31 -4.72 5.96
CA TYR A 48 1.95 -4.85 6.50
C TYR A 48 1.80 -5.93 7.57
N LYS A 49 2.68 -6.93 7.60
CA LYS A 49 2.54 -8.08 8.52
C LYS A 49 2.68 -7.71 10.00
N THR A 50 3.59 -6.81 10.36
CA THR A 50 4.00 -6.62 11.78
C THR A 50 3.79 -5.22 12.35
N ASN A 51 4.02 -4.16 11.58
CA ASN A 51 4.27 -2.82 12.12
C ASN A 51 3.27 -1.74 11.68
N ILE A 52 2.14 -2.14 11.10
CA ILE A 52 1.07 -1.21 10.67
C ILE A 52 -0.19 -1.39 11.51
N SER A 53 -1.04 -0.35 11.58
CA SER A 53 -2.32 -0.45 12.28
C SER A 53 -3.25 -1.45 11.58
N LYS A 54 -3.99 -2.25 12.36
CA LYS A 54 -4.99 -3.20 11.85
C LYS A 54 -5.93 -2.58 10.79
N TYR A 55 -6.39 -1.35 11.01
CA TYR A 55 -7.23 -0.63 10.05
C TYR A 55 -6.59 -0.44 8.67
N LEU A 56 -5.33 0.02 8.62
CA LEU A 56 -4.61 0.19 7.35
C LEU A 56 -4.26 -1.16 6.72
N LYS A 57 -3.94 -2.16 7.54
CA LYS A 57 -3.69 -3.53 7.09
C LYS A 57 -4.93 -4.09 6.38
N SER A 58 -6.09 -4.05 7.04
CA SER A 58 -7.34 -4.52 6.47
C SER A 58 -7.78 -3.72 5.26
N LEU A 59 -7.48 -2.42 5.19
CA LEU A 59 -7.72 -1.63 3.98
C LEU A 59 -6.84 -2.11 2.81
N PHE A 60 -5.54 -2.29 3.04
CA PHE A 60 -4.63 -2.81 2.02
C PHE A 60 -5.08 -4.18 1.52
N GLU A 61 -5.39 -5.08 2.44
CA GLU A 61 -5.87 -6.43 2.13
C GLU A 61 -7.16 -6.38 1.29
N LEU A 62 -8.14 -5.57 1.71
CA LEU A 62 -9.38 -5.40 0.97
C LEU A 62 -9.14 -4.90 -0.46
N LEU A 63 -8.31 -3.85 -0.62
CA LEU A 63 -8.01 -3.29 -1.93
C LEU A 63 -7.35 -4.32 -2.86
N CYS A 64 -6.41 -5.12 -2.34
CA CYS A 64 -5.71 -6.14 -3.12
C CYS A 64 -6.62 -7.31 -3.47
N VAL A 65 -7.50 -7.75 -2.57
CA VAL A 65 -8.49 -8.81 -2.88
C VAL A 65 -9.43 -8.35 -3.99
N VAL A 66 -9.96 -7.14 -3.88
CA VAL A 66 -10.91 -6.58 -4.86
C VAL A 66 -10.24 -6.34 -6.21
N TYR A 67 -8.96 -5.95 -6.21
CA TYR A 67 -8.17 -5.84 -7.43
C TYR A 67 -7.93 -7.21 -8.08
N TYR A 68 -7.48 -8.19 -7.29
CA TYR A 68 -7.18 -9.55 -7.78
C TYR A 68 -8.43 -10.24 -8.33
N ASP A 69 -9.58 -10.04 -7.69
CA ASP A 69 -10.87 -10.57 -8.18
C ASP A 69 -11.17 -10.16 -9.63
N LYS A 70 -10.68 -8.99 -10.04
CA LYS A 70 -10.92 -8.41 -11.37
C LYS A 70 -9.78 -8.63 -12.35
N TYR A 71 -8.53 -8.44 -11.92
CA TYR A 71 -7.35 -8.44 -12.80
C TYR A 71 -6.43 -9.66 -12.60
N GLY A 72 -6.70 -10.51 -11.60
CA GLY A 72 -5.80 -11.56 -11.17
C GLY A 72 -4.44 -10.99 -10.76
N GLU A 73 -3.37 -11.63 -11.23
CA GLU A 73 -1.99 -11.22 -10.93
C GLU A 73 -1.49 -10.06 -11.80
N LYS A 74 -2.20 -9.70 -12.89
CA LYS A 74 -1.78 -8.65 -13.82
C LYS A 74 -1.55 -7.34 -13.05
N ASP A 75 -0.32 -6.83 -13.07
CA ASP A 75 0.11 -5.61 -12.37
C ASP A 75 -0.18 -5.59 -10.86
N LEU A 76 -0.37 -6.75 -10.21
CA LEU A 76 -0.76 -6.82 -8.79
C LEU A 76 0.27 -6.14 -7.90
N PHE A 77 1.56 -6.38 -8.12
CA PHE A 77 2.62 -5.78 -7.33
C PHE A 77 2.68 -4.26 -7.56
N LYS A 78 2.56 -3.83 -8.82
CA LYS A 78 2.49 -2.41 -9.18
C LYS A 78 1.30 -1.72 -8.49
N PHE A 79 0.11 -2.30 -8.57
CA PHE A 79 -1.08 -1.80 -7.86
C PHE A 79 -0.83 -1.72 -6.35
N ALA A 80 -0.29 -2.77 -5.74
CA ALA A 80 0.00 -2.83 -4.32
C ALA A 80 1.00 -1.75 -3.86
N LEU A 81 2.02 -1.43 -4.66
CA LEU A 81 2.93 -0.32 -4.39
C LEU A 81 2.21 1.03 -4.37
N TYR A 82 1.25 1.25 -5.28
CA TYR A 82 0.43 2.47 -5.29
C TYR A 82 -0.56 2.49 -4.11
N CYS A 83 -1.14 1.36 -3.72
CA CYS A 83 -1.92 1.28 -2.48
C CYS A 83 -1.07 1.64 -1.26
N ASP A 84 0.18 1.16 -1.18
CA ASP A 84 1.10 1.54 -0.11
C ASP A 84 1.52 3.01 -0.17
N TYR A 85 1.65 3.60 -1.37
CA TYR A 85 1.84 5.04 -1.52
C TYR A 85 0.69 5.81 -0.86
N LEU A 86 -0.55 5.46 -1.17
CA LEU A 86 -1.74 6.08 -0.57
C LEU A 86 -1.77 5.89 0.96
N ILE A 87 -1.80 4.62 1.41
CA ILE A 87 -1.94 4.25 2.81
C ILE A 87 -0.78 4.80 3.65
N GLY A 88 0.42 4.71 3.12
CA GLY A 88 1.63 5.19 3.74
C GLY A 88 1.66 6.69 3.96
N ASN A 89 1.20 7.47 2.98
CA ASN A 89 1.08 8.92 3.15
C ASN A 89 0.06 9.26 4.25
N TYR A 90 -1.07 8.55 4.33
CA TYR A 90 -1.99 8.70 5.46
C TYR A 90 -1.35 8.30 6.79
N ARG A 91 -0.58 7.21 6.84
CA ARG A 91 0.15 6.78 8.05
C ARG A 91 1.11 7.86 8.53
N ILE A 92 1.83 8.51 7.62
CA ILE A 92 2.79 9.58 7.95
C ILE A 92 2.06 10.85 8.41
N LEU A 93 0.97 11.23 7.72
CA LEU A 93 0.25 12.48 7.98
C LEU A 93 -0.67 12.41 9.21
N LYS A 94 -1.13 11.22 9.61
CA LYS A 94 -2.06 11.04 10.72
C LYS A 94 -1.37 10.44 11.93
N ALA A 95 -1.44 11.16 13.05
CA ALA A 95 -0.95 10.68 14.34
C ALA A 95 -1.66 9.39 14.79
N ARG A 96 -2.99 9.31 14.58
CA ARG A 96 -3.84 8.16 14.89
C ARG A 96 -4.60 7.72 13.65
N ILE A 97 -4.79 6.41 13.51
CA ILE A 97 -5.62 5.79 12.48
C ILE A 97 -6.83 5.17 13.17
N SER A 98 -8.02 5.52 12.71
CA SER A 98 -9.30 4.99 13.18
C SER A 98 -10.13 4.48 12.00
N LYS A 99 -11.30 3.89 12.29
CA LYS A 99 -12.27 3.48 11.26
C LYS A 99 -12.67 4.64 10.35
N GLU A 100 -12.87 5.83 10.91
CA GLU A 100 -13.22 7.04 10.15
C GLU A 100 -12.10 7.46 9.20
N THR A 101 -10.85 7.15 9.56
CA THR A 101 -9.71 7.38 8.65
C THR A 101 -9.84 6.51 7.41
N ILE A 102 -10.22 5.23 7.56
CA ILE A 102 -10.42 4.31 6.44
C ILE A 102 -11.58 4.77 5.54
N ILE A 103 -12.69 5.18 6.15
CA ILE A 103 -13.85 5.69 5.39
C ILE A 103 -13.46 6.91 4.56
N LYS A 104 -12.64 7.83 5.10
CA LYS A 104 -12.13 9.00 4.37
C LYS A 104 -11.11 8.68 3.28
N ILE A 105 -10.38 7.57 3.40
CA ILE A 105 -9.49 7.10 2.32
C ILE A 105 -10.31 6.53 1.17
N LEU A 106 -11.36 5.77 1.49
CA LEU A 106 -12.24 5.14 0.49
C LEU A 106 -13.15 6.16 -0.20
N LYS A 107 -13.76 7.05 0.57
CA LYS A 107 -14.63 8.13 0.10
C LYS A 107 -13.78 9.38 0.01
N PHE A 108 -13.15 9.58 -1.13
CA PHE A 108 -12.35 10.78 -1.34
C PHE A 108 -13.30 11.97 -1.50
N ASP A 109 -13.26 12.87 -0.52
CA ASP A 109 -14.05 14.10 -0.51
C ASP A 109 -13.26 15.18 -1.26
N ILE A 110 -13.51 15.31 -2.57
CA ILE A 110 -13.06 16.46 -3.34
C ILE A 110 -14.13 17.51 -3.15
N GLU A 111 -13.76 18.64 -2.53
CA GLU A 111 -14.47 19.92 -2.50
C GLU A 111 -15.70 19.96 -3.45
N GLU A 112 -16.82 19.42 -2.95
CA GLU A 112 -18.17 19.48 -3.52
C GLU A 112 -18.42 18.86 -4.92
N LYS A 113 -17.85 17.70 -5.28
CA LYS A 113 -18.39 16.87 -6.39
C LYS A 113 -18.34 15.36 -6.12
N GLU A 114 -19.24 14.62 -6.79
CA GLU A 114 -19.50 13.17 -6.67
C GLU A 114 -18.25 12.37 -6.26
N THR A 115 -18.39 11.70 -5.11
CA THR A 115 -17.31 10.98 -4.45
C THR A 115 -17.15 9.61 -5.09
N ASP A 116 -16.24 9.48 -6.05
CA ASP A 116 -15.83 8.17 -6.53
C ASP A 116 -15.16 7.39 -5.38
N ASN A 117 -15.76 6.26 -5.02
CA ASN A 117 -15.18 5.34 -4.05
C ASN A 117 -14.06 4.55 -4.72
N LEU A 118 -12.90 4.43 -4.05
CA LEU A 118 -11.78 3.65 -4.59
C LEU A 118 -12.16 2.20 -4.96
N LEU A 119 -13.07 1.57 -4.21
CA LEU A 119 -13.57 0.22 -4.55
C LEU A 119 -14.38 0.22 -5.84
N ASP A 120 -15.22 1.24 -6.06
CA ASP A 120 -16.03 1.37 -7.27
C ASP A 120 -15.12 1.66 -8.47
N ILE A 121 -14.08 2.49 -8.30
CA ILE A 121 -13.06 2.72 -9.33
C ILE A 121 -12.34 1.42 -9.72
N ILE A 122 -11.97 0.58 -8.75
CA ILE A 122 -11.38 -0.74 -9.06
C ILE A 122 -12.39 -1.56 -9.86
N GLN A 123 -13.66 -1.59 -9.47
CA GLN A 123 -14.69 -2.41 -10.12
C GLN A 123 -15.14 -1.87 -11.50
N MET A 124 -15.04 -0.57 -11.76
CA MET A 124 -15.50 0.06 -13.00
C MET A 124 -14.40 0.32 -14.04
N SER A 125 -13.14 0.35 -13.63
CA SER A 125 -12.00 0.60 -14.54
C SER A 125 -11.88 -0.44 -15.66
N PHE A 126 -11.44 -0.05 -16.84
CA PHE A 126 -11.15 -1.01 -17.91
C PHE A 126 -9.74 -1.58 -17.76
N GLU A 127 -8.78 -0.73 -17.37
CA GLU A 127 -7.36 -1.10 -17.22
C GLU A 127 -6.82 -0.75 -15.82
N SER A 128 -5.84 -1.53 -15.37
CA SER A 128 -5.14 -1.35 -14.08
C SER A 128 -4.56 0.07 -13.92
N ASP A 129 -4.07 0.66 -15.01
CA ASP A 129 -3.50 2.01 -15.03
C ASP A 129 -4.49 3.12 -14.69
N GLU A 130 -5.80 2.93 -14.94
CA GLU A 130 -6.82 3.90 -14.55
C GLU A 130 -6.93 4.02 -13.03
N ILE A 131 -6.85 2.88 -12.35
CA ILE A 131 -6.86 2.79 -10.88
C ILE A 131 -5.61 3.46 -10.32
N ILE A 132 -4.45 3.19 -10.92
CA ILE A 132 -3.17 3.76 -10.51
C ILE A 132 -3.19 5.30 -10.63
N LYS A 133 -3.70 5.82 -11.74
CA LYS A 133 -3.87 7.27 -11.94
C LYS A 133 -4.81 7.88 -10.90
N PHE A 134 -5.91 7.19 -10.59
CA PHE A 134 -6.83 7.63 -9.55
C PHE A 134 -6.17 7.64 -8.17
N ILE A 135 -5.48 6.56 -7.79
CA ILE A 135 -4.73 6.47 -6.52
C ILE A 135 -3.72 7.61 -6.41
N ASP A 136 -2.92 7.88 -7.44
CA ASP A 136 -1.94 8.99 -7.42
C ASP A 136 -2.61 10.36 -7.23
N LYS A 137 -3.77 10.57 -7.88
CA LYS A 137 -4.59 11.78 -7.76
C LYS A 137 -5.10 11.98 -6.33
N ILE A 138 -5.64 10.94 -5.69
CA ILE A 138 -6.23 11.04 -4.34
C ILE A 138 -5.18 10.95 -3.22
N THR A 139 -3.95 10.54 -3.54
CA THR A 139 -2.92 10.37 -2.53
C THR A 139 -2.47 11.71 -1.94
N PRO A 140 -2.62 11.93 -0.62
CA PRO A 140 -2.25 13.18 0.00
C PRO A 140 -0.74 13.38 -0.05
N LYS A 141 -0.32 14.59 -0.40
CA LYS A 141 1.10 14.93 -0.49
C LYS A 141 1.67 15.26 0.90
N ILE A 142 2.87 14.74 1.17
CA ILE A 142 3.62 15.02 2.39
C ILE A 142 4.17 16.45 2.32
N LYS A 143 3.80 17.31 3.29
CA LYS A 143 4.33 18.68 3.40
C LYS A 143 5.78 18.68 3.92
N GLU A 144 6.53 19.73 3.64
CA GLU A 144 7.99 19.82 3.91
C GLU A 144 8.40 19.72 5.37
N ASN A 145 7.47 19.98 6.31
CA ASN A 145 7.77 20.12 7.73
C ASN A 145 6.74 19.37 8.58
N ILE A 146 6.90 18.05 8.70
CA ILE A 146 6.10 17.21 9.62
C ILE A 146 7.01 16.78 10.77
N ASP A 147 6.58 17.00 12.01
CA ASP A 147 7.26 16.46 13.18
C ASP A 147 6.97 14.95 13.29
N ILE A 148 7.97 14.14 12.96
CA ILE A 148 7.89 12.69 13.09
C ILE A 148 8.67 12.28 14.33
N LYS A 149 7.96 11.69 15.30
CA LYS A 149 8.61 11.06 16.45
C LYS A 149 9.45 9.88 15.99
N LYS A 150 10.69 9.82 16.47
CA LYS A 150 11.68 8.75 16.20
C LYS A 150 11.22 7.35 16.58
N SER A 151 10.29 7.25 17.52
CA SER A 151 9.69 6.00 17.96
C SER A 151 8.18 6.03 17.75
N GLY A 152 7.61 4.85 17.62
CA GLY A 152 6.18 4.65 17.41
C GLY A 152 5.84 4.20 15.99
N VAL A 153 4.55 4.09 15.75
CA VAL A 153 3.97 3.44 14.57
C VAL A 153 4.37 4.09 13.24
N ILE A 154 4.57 5.41 13.20
CA ILE A 154 5.00 6.12 11.98
C ILE A 154 6.44 5.76 11.63
N SER A 155 7.35 5.84 12.59
CA SER A 155 8.76 5.50 12.38
C SER A 155 8.95 4.03 12.01
N LYS A 156 8.21 3.12 12.65
CA LYS A 156 8.24 1.69 12.29
C LYS A 156 7.83 1.46 10.83
N TYR A 157 6.76 2.11 10.38
CA TYR A 157 6.33 2.06 8.99
C TYR A 157 7.41 2.57 8.02
N ILE A 158 8.01 3.72 8.32
CA ILE A 158 9.07 4.31 7.47
C ILE A 158 10.29 3.39 7.40
N ILE A 159 10.70 2.77 8.51
CA ILE A 159 11.81 1.82 8.54
C ILE A 159 11.50 0.60 7.67
N SER A 160 10.32 -0.01 7.83
CA SER A 160 9.87 -1.13 7.00
C SER A 160 9.91 -0.79 5.51
N TYR A 161 9.31 0.34 5.12
CA TYR A 161 9.33 0.79 3.72
C TYR A 161 10.75 1.06 3.24
N SER A 162 11.60 1.74 4.02
CA SER A 162 12.98 2.03 3.63
C SER A 162 13.80 0.76 3.40
N ASN A 163 13.62 -0.27 4.23
CA ASN A 163 14.31 -1.54 4.08
C ASN A 163 13.85 -2.26 2.81
N PHE A 164 12.54 -2.31 2.57
CA PHE A 164 11.95 -2.88 1.36
C PHE A 164 12.48 -2.21 0.09
N ILE A 165 12.52 -0.87 0.06
CA ILE A 165 13.03 -0.11 -1.09
C ILE A 165 14.54 -0.31 -1.28
N LYS A 166 15.31 -0.40 -0.19
CA LYS A 166 16.76 -0.66 -0.22
C LYS A 166 17.10 -2.02 -0.80
N ASP A 167 16.31 -3.05 -0.48
CA ASP A 167 16.41 -4.38 -1.08
C ASP A 167 16.24 -4.35 -2.61
N LYS A 168 15.43 -3.41 -3.14
CA LYS A 168 15.30 -3.14 -4.58
C LYS A 168 16.37 -2.19 -5.15
N GLY A 169 17.47 -2.00 -4.42
CA GLY A 169 18.61 -1.17 -4.82
C GLY A 169 18.28 0.31 -4.93
N ILE A 170 17.34 0.80 -4.13
CA ILE A 170 17.00 2.22 -4.02
C ILE A 170 17.27 2.67 -2.60
N ASP A 171 18.23 3.57 -2.42
CA ASP A 171 18.56 4.09 -1.09
C ASP A 171 17.71 5.33 -0.77
N ILE A 172 16.90 5.22 0.28
CA ILE A 172 16.25 6.38 0.89
C ILE A 172 17.16 6.80 2.05
N ASN A 173 17.86 7.91 1.89
CA ASN A 173 18.73 8.44 2.94
C ASN A 173 17.87 9.06 4.05
N ILE A 174 17.67 8.29 5.14
CA ILE A 174 16.91 8.69 6.32
C ILE A 174 17.87 9.01 7.47
N THR A 175 18.60 10.12 7.35
CA THR A 175 19.67 10.55 8.29
C THR A 175 19.20 10.70 9.75
N TRP A 176 17.93 10.99 10.00
CA TRP A 176 17.39 11.17 11.35
C TRP A 176 17.29 9.89 12.18
N MET A 177 17.47 8.71 11.59
CA MET A 177 17.49 7.42 12.32
C MET A 177 18.68 7.26 13.27
N LYS A 178 19.73 8.09 13.14
CA LYS A 178 20.96 7.98 13.94
C LYS A 178 20.91 8.77 15.26
N ASP A 179 20.16 9.85 15.33
CA ASP A 179 20.08 10.69 16.54
C ASP A 179 18.89 10.31 17.42
N LYS A 180 18.89 10.61 18.73
CA LYS A 180 17.88 10.09 19.69
C LYS A 180 16.83 11.07 20.24
N LYS A 181 16.85 12.37 19.92
CA LYS A 181 15.83 13.36 20.40
C LYS A 181 15.16 14.08 19.22
N ARG A 182 13.84 14.34 19.29
CA ARG A 182 12.94 14.84 18.21
C ARG A 182 13.64 15.74 17.16
N ILE A 183 13.33 15.52 15.88
CA ILE A 183 13.95 16.27 14.77
C ILE A 183 12.86 16.99 13.99
N ASN A 184 12.95 18.33 13.93
CA ASN A 184 12.32 19.12 12.87
C ASN A 184 13.13 18.91 11.60
N TYR A 185 12.56 18.31 10.55
CA TYR A 185 13.29 17.92 9.34
C TYR A 185 12.68 18.52 8.07
N LYS A 186 13.54 18.97 7.15
CA LYS A 186 13.18 19.36 5.77
C LYS A 186 13.12 18.12 4.87
N MET A 187 11.90 17.72 4.50
CA MET A 187 11.56 16.41 3.91
C MET A 187 11.77 16.24 2.40
N ASP A 188 12.82 16.80 1.80
CA ASP A 188 13.04 16.64 0.35
C ASP A 188 13.23 15.16 -0.08
N LYS A 189 13.55 14.25 0.86
CA LYS A 189 13.88 12.84 0.59
C LYS A 189 12.76 11.80 0.83
N LEU A 190 11.71 12.10 1.60
CA LEU A 190 10.51 11.24 1.71
C LEU A 190 9.38 11.66 0.76
N LYS A 191 9.48 12.86 0.17
CA LYS A 191 8.50 13.35 -0.81
C LYS A 191 8.51 12.54 -2.12
N ASP A 192 9.64 11.96 -2.44
CA ASP A 192 9.88 11.24 -3.69
C ASP A 192 9.46 9.77 -3.65
N ARG A 193 8.56 9.37 -2.75
CA ARG A 193 8.04 7.99 -2.71
C ARG A 193 7.44 7.54 -4.04
N LYS A 194 6.76 8.44 -4.76
CA LYS A 194 6.30 8.17 -6.12
C LYS A 194 7.48 7.84 -7.04
N ASN A 195 8.56 8.62 -6.98
CA ASN A 195 9.76 8.37 -7.79
C ASN A 195 10.45 7.06 -7.39
N SER A 196 10.48 6.70 -6.10
CA SER A 196 10.97 5.40 -5.64
C SER A 196 10.13 4.25 -6.19
N ILE A 197 8.80 4.38 -6.18
CA ILE A 197 7.89 3.38 -6.76
C ILE A 197 8.13 3.25 -8.27
N LEU A 198 8.19 4.37 -8.99
CA LEU A 198 8.47 4.38 -10.43
C LEU A 198 9.82 3.72 -10.76
N LYS A 199 10.85 3.93 -9.94
CA LYS A 199 12.15 3.26 -10.07
C LYS A 199 12.09 1.76 -9.80
N ILE A 200 11.22 1.31 -8.91
CA ILE A 200 11.01 -0.14 -8.69
C ILE A 200 10.33 -0.75 -9.90
N ILE A 201 9.27 -0.10 -10.38
CA ILE A 201 8.51 -0.57 -11.54
C ILE A 201 9.42 -0.63 -12.78
N SER A 202 10.25 0.39 -13.02
CA SER A 202 11.15 0.41 -14.19
C SER A 202 12.32 -0.59 -14.11
N LYS A 203 12.60 -1.16 -12.94
CA LYS A 203 13.62 -2.21 -12.77
C LYS A 203 13.01 -3.61 -12.88
N GLY A 204 11.70 -3.74 -12.76
CA GLY A 204 10.98 -5.01 -12.77
C GLY A 204 10.29 -5.34 -14.10
N GLN A 205 10.47 -4.50 -15.12
CA GLN A 205 10.09 -4.72 -16.53
C GLN A 205 11.35 -5.01 -17.34
#